data_AF-A0A644TAB9-F1
#
_entry.id   AF-A0A644TAB9-F1
#
_cell.length_a   1.000
_cell.length_b   1.000
_cell.length_c   1.000
_cell.angle_alpha   90.00
_cell.angle_beta   90.00
_cell.angle_gamma   90.00
#
_symmetry.space_group_name_H-M   'P 1'
#
loop_
_entity.id
_entity.type
_entity.pdbx_description
1 polymer ?
#
loop_
_entity_poly.entity_id
_entity_poly.type
_entity_poly.pdbx_seq_one_letter_code
_entity_poly.pdbx_strand_id
1 'polypeptide(L)'
;MKAKEMMDKDFIYVSPEDTVTDVSIKMEESRRFTTPVVSPDMKLIGWITSLDVTKGLREGKKTASEIMHPKEEILYIHENDPSRLAVIETSNHKLISMPVINQEEVVIGVIRSFDIIDTLSSLYDVKVYKLYEAMQQELKGVTWEELMEASAIITRRATGKRVKAEDYERNIRNATFGEAIWATGGLEKFFVGLIAVGELVIARKIGKARK
;
A
#
# COMPACT_ATOMS: atom_id res chain seq x y z
N MET A 1 -5.16 -7.10 1.65
CA MET A 1 -4.10 -7.22 0.65
C MET A 1 -3.00 -8.10 1.19
N LYS A 2 -2.58 -9.09 0.40
CA LYS A 2 -1.47 -10.02 0.66
C LYS A 2 -0.21 -9.55 -0.05
N ALA A 3 0.96 -9.98 0.41
CA ALA A 3 2.26 -9.60 -0.16
C ALA A 3 2.32 -9.81 -1.68
N LYS A 4 1.80 -10.94 -2.18
CA LYS A 4 1.79 -11.25 -3.62
C LYS A 4 0.94 -10.34 -4.51
N GLU A 5 0.06 -9.55 -3.90
CA GLU A 5 -0.76 -8.56 -4.60
C GLU A 5 -0.03 -7.21 -4.72
N MET A 6 1.00 -6.96 -3.89
CA MET A 6 1.80 -5.73 -3.89
C MET A 6 3.15 -5.90 -4.62
N MET A 7 3.67 -7.12 -4.69
CA MET A 7 5.00 -7.38 -5.22
C MET A 7 5.15 -7.10 -6.71
N ASP A 8 6.33 -6.65 -7.09
CA ASP A 8 6.80 -6.69 -8.47
C ASP A 8 7.13 -8.14 -8.86
N LYS A 9 6.46 -8.63 -9.90
CA LYS A 9 6.67 -9.96 -10.48
C LYS A 9 7.77 -9.97 -11.54
N ASP A 10 8.05 -8.80 -12.13
CA ASP A 10 9.08 -8.61 -13.14
C ASP A 10 10.36 -8.11 -12.47
N PHE A 11 10.86 -8.89 -11.50
CA PHE A 11 12.08 -8.61 -10.76
C PHE A 11 13.30 -9.23 -11.45
N ILE A 12 14.46 -8.59 -11.29
CA ILE A 12 15.75 -9.20 -11.66
C ILE A 12 16.22 -10.11 -10.53
N TYR A 13 17.00 -11.13 -10.88
CA TYR A 13 17.69 -12.03 -9.95
C TYR A 13 19.04 -12.43 -10.55
N VAL A 14 19.96 -12.96 -9.75
CA VAL A 14 21.29 -13.40 -10.20
C VAL A 14 21.64 -14.77 -9.61
N SER A 15 22.56 -15.50 -10.23
CA SER A 15 23.13 -16.74 -9.66
C SER A 15 24.36 -16.42 -8.81
N PRO A 16 24.75 -17.29 -7.86
CA PRO A 16 25.93 -17.07 -7.02
C PRO A 16 27.26 -17.05 -7.80
N GLU A 17 27.27 -17.56 -9.03
CA GLU A 17 28.41 -17.64 -9.94
C GLU A 17 28.50 -16.46 -10.90
N ASP A 18 27.42 -15.67 -11.04
CA ASP A 18 27.41 -14.46 -11.88
C ASP A 18 28.54 -13.53 -11.46
N THR A 19 29.22 -12.91 -12.44
CA THR A 19 30.32 -12.01 -12.11
C THR A 19 29.80 -10.71 -11.51
N VAL A 20 30.57 -10.09 -10.62
CA VAL A 20 30.18 -8.78 -10.03
C VAL A 20 29.90 -7.73 -11.11
N THR A 21 30.63 -7.78 -12.23
CA THR A 21 30.39 -6.91 -13.39
C THR A 21 29.03 -7.17 -14.04
N ASP A 22 28.66 -8.44 -14.25
CA ASP A 22 27.37 -8.80 -14.85
C ASP A 22 26.21 -8.39 -13.94
N VAL A 23 26.36 -8.60 -12.63
CA VAL A 23 25.39 -8.11 -11.63
C VAL A 23 25.24 -6.59 -11.73
N SER A 24 26.35 -5.85 -11.84
CA SER A 24 26.34 -4.38 -12.00
C SER A 24 25.56 -3.95 -13.24
N ILE A 25 25.85 -4.55 -14.40
CA ILE A 25 25.19 -4.22 -15.67
C ILE A 25 23.69 -4.51 -15.58
N LYS A 26 23.32 -5.70 -15.07
CA LYS A 26 21.92 -6.09 -14.92
C LYS A 26 21.13 -5.14 -14.02
N MET A 27 21.74 -4.69 -12.93
CA MET A 27 21.15 -3.73 -12.00
C MET A 27 21.02 -2.33 -12.63
N GLU A 28 22.00 -1.88 -13.40
CA GLU A 28 21.97 -0.61 -14.13
C GLU A 28 20.85 -0.59 -15.18
N GLU A 29 20.85 -1.57 -16.09
CA GLU A 29 19.90 -1.66 -17.21
C GLU A 29 18.45 -1.74 -16.72
N SER A 30 18.20 -2.49 -15.65
CA SER A 30 16.87 -2.63 -15.05
C SER A 30 16.51 -1.51 -14.07
N ARG A 31 17.46 -0.60 -13.76
CA ARG A 31 17.32 0.46 -12.75
C ARG A 31 16.89 -0.09 -11.40
N ARG A 32 17.52 -1.18 -10.97
CA ARG A 32 17.25 -1.89 -9.71
C ARG A 32 18.46 -1.75 -8.79
N PHE A 33 18.24 -1.30 -7.55
CA PHE A 33 19.32 -1.03 -6.59
C PHE A 33 19.67 -2.21 -5.69
N THR A 34 18.87 -3.28 -5.77
CA THR A 34 19.05 -4.53 -5.04
C THR A 34 18.55 -5.70 -5.89
N THR A 35 19.11 -6.89 -5.67
CA THR A 35 18.68 -8.11 -6.37
C THR A 35 18.83 -9.33 -5.46
N PRO A 36 17.88 -10.29 -5.49
CA PRO A 36 18.09 -11.60 -4.90
C PRO A 36 19.16 -12.36 -5.68
N VAL A 37 19.95 -13.12 -4.93
CA VAL A 37 20.75 -14.22 -5.47
C VAL A 37 19.93 -15.49 -5.24
N VAL A 38 19.76 -16.28 -6.31
CA VAL A 38 18.91 -17.48 -6.30
C VAL A 38 19.66 -18.72 -6.75
N SER A 39 19.24 -19.88 -6.26
CA SER A 39 19.70 -21.18 -6.77
C SER A 39 19.11 -21.46 -8.17
N PRO A 40 19.55 -22.53 -8.86
CA PRO A 40 18.93 -22.96 -10.13
C PRO A 40 17.42 -23.21 -10.04
N ASP A 41 16.92 -23.60 -8.86
CA ASP A 41 15.50 -23.82 -8.57
C ASP A 41 14.77 -22.53 -8.11
N MET A 42 15.36 -21.36 -8.33
CA MET A 42 14.83 -20.04 -7.93
C MET A 42 14.65 -19.84 -6.42
N LYS A 43 15.30 -20.68 -5.59
CA LYS A 43 15.26 -20.52 -4.14
C LYS A 43 16.17 -19.38 -3.69
N LEU A 44 15.72 -18.59 -2.72
CA LEU A 44 16.52 -17.50 -2.17
C LEU A 44 17.78 -18.06 -1.48
N ILE A 45 18.96 -17.64 -1.92
CA ILE A 45 20.24 -18.01 -1.28
C ILE A 45 21.02 -16.79 -0.77
N GLY A 46 20.77 -15.61 -1.34
CA GLY A 46 21.49 -14.41 -0.97
C GLY A 46 20.80 -13.13 -1.43
N TRP A 47 21.37 -11.99 -1.06
CA TRP A 47 20.89 -10.68 -1.46
C TRP A 47 22.05 -9.73 -1.73
N ILE A 48 21.97 -8.96 -2.80
CA ILE A 48 22.99 -7.98 -3.18
C ILE A 48 22.37 -6.61 -3.28
N THR A 49 23.07 -5.62 -2.74
CA THR A 49 22.79 -4.20 -2.94
C THR A 49 23.81 -3.55 -3.89
N SER A 50 23.47 -2.40 -4.45
CA SER A 50 24.41 -1.60 -5.25
C SER A 50 25.67 -1.18 -4.48
N LEU A 51 25.60 -1.07 -3.16
CA LEU A 51 26.76 -0.80 -2.31
C LEU A 51 27.70 -2.01 -2.24
N ASP A 52 27.16 -3.22 -2.21
CA ASP A 52 27.94 -4.46 -2.22
C ASP A 52 28.65 -4.65 -3.54
N VAL A 53 27.98 -4.35 -4.67
CA VAL A 53 28.61 -4.32 -6.00
C VAL A 53 29.75 -3.31 -6.03
N THR A 54 29.52 -2.08 -5.56
CA THR A 54 30.54 -1.02 -5.52
C THR A 54 31.75 -1.44 -4.69
N LYS A 55 31.51 -2.00 -3.50
CA LYS A 55 32.56 -2.51 -2.60
C LYS A 55 33.30 -3.69 -3.25
N GLY A 56 32.58 -4.63 -3.83
CA GLY A 56 33.12 -5.82 -4.48
C GLY A 56 34.05 -5.50 -5.65
N LEU A 57 33.64 -4.58 -6.52
CA LEU A 57 34.47 -4.10 -7.63
C LEU A 57 35.77 -3.46 -7.12
N ARG A 58 35.68 -2.61 -6.10
CA ARG A 58 36.85 -1.97 -5.47
C ARG A 58 37.80 -2.98 -4.82
N GLU A 59 37.27 -4.04 -4.23
CA GLU A 59 38.03 -5.10 -3.56
C GLU A 59 38.49 -6.21 -4.53
N GLY A 60 38.15 -6.12 -5.83
CA GLY A 60 38.52 -7.09 -6.85
C GLY A 60 37.81 -8.44 -6.74
N LYS A 61 36.66 -8.48 -6.06
CA LYS A 61 35.77 -9.66 -5.96
C LYS A 61 35.27 -10.05 -7.35
N LYS A 62 35.07 -11.35 -7.56
CA LYS A 62 34.77 -11.92 -8.88
C LYS A 62 33.32 -12.31 -9.02
N THR A 63 32.73 -12.96 -8.02
CA THR A 63 31.38 -13.53 -8.12
C THR A 63 30.38 -12.89 -7.17
N ALA A 64 29.09 -13.04 -7.49
CA ALA A 64 27.97 -12.63 -6.65
C ALA A 64 28.04 -13.24 -5.24
N SER A 65 28.43 -14.52 -5.14
CA SER A 65 28.60 -15.22 -3.86
C SER A 65 29.63 -14.60 -2.91
N GLU A 66 30.64 -13.90 -3.44
CA GLU A 66 31.66 -13.22 -2.62
C GLU A 66 31.18 -11.90 -2.01
N ILE A 67 30.08 -11.34 -2.53
CA ILE A 67 29.58 -10.00 -2.15
C ILE A 67 28.16 -10.04 -1.58
N MET A 68 27.43 -11.14 -1.71
CA MET A 68 26.05 -11.26 -1.23
C MET A 68 25.97 -11.34 0.30
N HIS A 69 24.89 -10.82 0.84
CA HIS A 69 24.41 -11.18 2.17
C HIS A 69 23.81 -12.59 2.13
N PRO A 70 24.14 -13.48 3.07
CA PRO A 70 23.60 -14.83 3.13
C PRO A 70 22.13 -14.81 3.54
N LYS A 71 21.38 -15.86 3.19
CA LYS A 71 19.93 -15.97 3.41
C LYS A 71 19.49 -15.64 4.85
N GLU A 72 20.28 -16.05 5.83
CA GLU A 72 19.99 -15.88 7.26
C GLU A 72 19.97 -14.41 7.71
N GLU A 73 20.59 -13.51 6.94
CA GLU A 73 20.61 -12.07 7.19
C GLU A 73 19.51 -11.32 6.41
N ILE A 74 18.77 -12.00 5.53
CA ILE A 74 17.77 -11.38 4.67
C ILE A 74 16.42 -11.39 5.34
N LEU A 75 15.83 -10.21 5.51
CA LEU A 75 14.40 -10.09 5.77
C LEU A 75 13.65 -10.40 4.48
N TYR A 76 12.69 -11.33 4.55
CA TYR A 76 11.80 -11.72 3.46
C TYR A 76 10.37 -11.84 3.98
N ILE A 77 9.40 -11.87 3.06
CA ILE A 77 7.98 -12.05 3.40
C ILE A 77 7.38 -13.21 2.61
N HIS A 78 6.43 -13.94 3.19
CA HIS A 78 5.73 -14.98 2.45
C HIS A 78 4.60 -14.39 1.59
N GLU A 79 4.33 -15.03 0.46
CA GLU A 79 3.37 -14.57 -0.54
C GLU A 79 1.95 -14.28 0.00
N ASN A 80 1.55 -14.98 1.05
CA ASN A 80 0.21 -14.91 1.64
C ASN A 80 0.16 -14.04 2.90
N ASP A 81 1.31 -13.51 3.35
CA ASP A 81 1.36 -12.64 4.51
C ASP A 81 0.67 -11.30 4.22
N PRO A 82 0.13 -10.62 5.27
CA PRO A 82 -0.41 -9.28 5.11
C PRO A 82 0.65 -8.30 4.61
N SER A 83 0.36 -7.54 3.55
CA SER A 83 1.33 -6.57 2.97
C SER A 83 1.77 -5.50 3.96
N ARG A 84 0.99 -5.25 5.02
CA ARG A 84 1.35 -4.34 6.11
C ARG A 84 2.68 -4.74 6.77
N LEU A 85 3.02 -6.03 6.82
CA LEU A 85 4.32 -6.46 7.35
C LEU A 85 5.47 -5.89 6.52
N ALA A 86 5.36 -5.90 5.19
CA ALA A 86 6.36 -5.29 4.32
C ALA A 86 6.55 -3.79 4.60
N VAL A 87 5.48 -3.06 4.90
CA VAL A 87 5.55 -1.64 5.29
C VAL A 87 6.31 -1.46 6.60
N ILE A 88 5.99 -2.26 7.61
CA ILE A 88 6.62 -2.20 8.94
C ILE A 88 8.10 -2.55 8.84
N GLU A 89 8.44 -3.66 8.19
CA GLU A 89 9.83 -4.11 8.06
C GLU A 89 10.68 -3.14 7.24
N THR A 90 10.13 -2.63 6.13
CA THR A 90 10.80 -1.61 5.31
C THR A 90 11.09 -0.35 6.14
N SER A 91 10.13 0.10 6.96
CA SER A 91 10.31 1.29 7.80
C SER A 91 11.30 1.06 8.95
N ASN A 92 11.20 -0.06 9.66
CA ASN A 92 12.02 -0.36 10.83
C ASN A 92 13.48 -0.61 10.45
N HIS A 93 13.70 -1.31 9.34
CA HIS A 93 15.02 -1.74 8.88
C HIS A 93 15.58 -0.91 7.73
N LYS A 94 14.86 0.15 7.30
CA LYS A 94 15.25 1.06 6.20
C LYS A 94 15.58 0.32 4.90
N LEU A 95 14.78 -0.70 4.58
CA LEU A 95 15.02 -1.56 3.43
C LEU A 95 14.69 -0.81 2.13
N ILE A 96 15.48 -1.06 1.08
CA ILE A 96 15.15 -0.57 -0.27
C ILE A 96 14.06 -1.46 -0.87
N SER A 97 14.23 -2.77 -0.74
CA SER A 97 13.25 -3.77 -1.14
C SER A 97 13.44 -5.07 -0.38
N MET A 98 12.46 -5.96 -0.49
CA MET A 98 12.36 -7.22 0.24
C MET A 98 11.85 -8.33 -0.69
N PRO A 99 12.49 -9.50 -0.75
CA PRO A 99 12.00 -10.63 -1.54
C PRO A 99 10.70 -11.20 -0.97
N VAL A 100 9.83 -11.64 -1.88
CA VAL A 100 8.62 -12.39 -1.57
C VAL A 100 8.84 -13.83 -1.96
N ILE A 101 8.69 -14.74 -1.01
CA ILE A 101 8.89 -16.17 -1.22
C ILE A 101 7.58 -16.97 -1.06
N ASN A 102 7.47 -18.08 -1.76
CA ASN A 102 6.38 -19.03 -1.57
C ASN A 102 6.70 -20.06 -0.46
N GLN A 103 5.87 -21.09 -0.31
CA GLN A 103 6.07 -22.15 0.68
C GLN A 103 7.26 -23.07 0.38
N GLU A 104 7.74 -23.10 -0.87
CA GLU A 104 8.88 -23.90 -1.32
C GLU A 104 10.21 -23.11 -1.27
N GLU A 105 10.16 -21.91 -0.66
CA GLU A 105 11.27 -20.94 -0.58
C GLU A 105 11.73 -20.36 -1.92
N VAL A 106 10.92 -20.52 -2.96
CA VAL A 106 11.13 -19.92 -4.27
C VAL A 106 10.80 -18.43 -4.20
N VAL A 107 11.70 -17.59 -4.74
CA VAL A 107 11.44 -16.16 -4.89
C VAL A 107 10.45 -15.96 -6.04
N ILE A 108 9.28 -15.41 -5.72
CA ILE A 108 8.20 -15.18 -6.68
C ILE A 108 7.93 -13.69 -6.95
N GLY A 109 8.64 -12.80 -6.25
CA GLY A 109 8.53 -11.37 -6.43
C GLY A 109 9.44 -10.59 -5.49
N VAL A 110 9.45 -9.27 -5.66
CA VAL A 110 10.14 -8.34 -4.76
C VAL A 110 9.20 -7.17 -4.45
N ILE A 111 9.08 -6.79 -3.18
CA ILE A 111 8.38 -5.57 -2.77
C ILE A 111 9.42 -4.49 -2.52
N ARG A 112 9.38 -3.41 -3.30
CA ARG A 112 10.21 -2.22 -3.11
C ARG A 112 9.47 -1.19 -2.28
N SER A 113 10.23 -0.29 -1.65
CA SER A 113 9.67 0.92 -1.03
C SER A 113 8.76 1.69 -1.98
N PHE A 114 9.08 1.70 -3.28
CA PHE A 114 8.25 2.34 -4.30
C PHE A 114 6.92 1.63 -4.53
N ASP A 115 6.87 0.29 -4.50
CA ASP A 115 5.63 -0.48 -4.66
C ASP A 115 4.67 -0.21 -3.48
N ILE A 116 5.22 -0.04 -2.28
CA ILE A 116 4.45 0.38 -1.10
C ILE A 116 3.85 1.77 -1.32
N ILE A 117 4.65 2.73 -1.82
CA ILE A 117 4.18 4.10 -2.09
C ILE A 117 3.08 4.09 -3.14
N ASP A 118 3.28 3.39 -4.26
CA ASP A 118 2.29 3.31 -5.35
C ASP A 118 0.97 2.70 -4.87
N THR A 119 1.07 1.59 -4.12
CA THR A 119 -0.09 0.94 -3.49
C THR A 119 -0.83 1.90 -2.56
N LEU A 120 -0.13 2.61 -1.68
CA LEU A 120 -0.76 3.55 -0.75
C LEU A 120 -1.33 4.77 -1.47
N SER A 121 -0.66 5.28 -2.50
CA SER A 121 -1.14 6.41 -3.31
C SER A 121 -2.47 6.10 -3.98
N SER A 122 -2.62 4.88 -4.50
CA SER A 122 -3.89 4.45 -5.12
C SER A 122 -5.09 4.52 -4.15
N LEU A 123 -4.86 4.33 -2.84
CA LEU A 123 -5.89 4.50 -1.81
C LEU A 123 -6.27 5.96 -1.61
N TYR A 124 -5.31 6.89 -1.72
CA TYR A 124 -5.55 8.33 -1.59
C TYR A 124 -6.43 8.85 -2.73
N ASP A 125 -6.34 8.25 -3.91
CA ASP A 125 -7.10 8.66 -5.11
C ASP A 125 -8.55 8.17 -5.15
N VAL A 126 -8.96 7.31 -4.22
CA VAL A 126 -10.34 6.83 -4.11
C VAL A 126 -11.28 8.02 -3.91
N LYS A 127 -12.27 8.17 -4.79
CA LYS A 127 -13.27 9.23 -4.66
C LYS A 127 -14.15 9.02 -3.43
N VAL A 128 -14.42 10.10 -2.68
CA VAL A 128 -15.19 10.03 -1.43
C VAL A 128 -16.60 9.48 -1.67
N TYR A 129 -17.22 9.75 -2.82
CA TYR A 129 -18.55 9.21 -3.13
C TYR A 129 -18.60 7.67 -3.09
N LYS A 130 -17.52 6.97 -3.45
CA LYS A 130 -17.48 5.49 -3.39
C LYS A 130 -17.57 4.98 -1.95
N LEU A 131 -17.00 5.73 -0.99
CA LEU A 131 -17.13 5.42 0.44
C LEU A 131 -18.57 5.60 0.91
N TYR A 132 -19.25 6.62 0.41
CA TYR A 132 -20.66 6.85 0.68
C TYR A 132 -21.57 5.80 0.04
N GLU A 133 -21.27 5.34 -1.17
CA GLU A 133 -22.00 4.24 -1.82
C GLU A 133 -21.89 2.94 -1.00
N ALA A 134 -20.68 2.61 -0.54
CA ALA A 134 -20.46 1.48 0.34
C ALA A 134 -21.22 1.63 1.67
N MET A 135 -21.17 2.82 2.29
CA MET A 135 -21.94 3.10 3.51
C MET A 135 -23.46 2.96 3.27
N GLN A 136 -23.98 3.42 2.14
CA GLN A 136 -25.40 3.27 1.81
C GLN A 136 -25.81 1.79 1.70
N GLN A 137 -24.97 0.95 1.08
CA GLN A 137 -25.25 -0.49 0.94
C GLN A 137 -25.38 -1.19 2.30
N GLU A 138 -24.58 -0.79 3.28
CA GLU A 138 -24.66 -1.29 4.66
C GLU A 138 -25.88 -0.74 5.42
N LEU A 139 -26.26 0.52 5.15
CA LEU A 139 -27.40 1.19 5.78
C LEU A 139 -28.74 0.79 5.14
N LYS A 140 -29.19 -0.44 5.39
CA LYS A 140 -30.40 -1.03 4.77
C LYS A 140 -31.62 -0.10 4.79
N GLY A 141 -32.08 0.22 3.58
CA GLY A 141 -33.27 1.03 3.32
C GLY A 141 -33.06 2.55 3.39
N VAL A 142 -31.88 3.04 3.76
CA VAL A 142 -31.57 4.48 3.66
C VAL A 142 -31.40 4.83 2.18
N THR A 143 -32.09 5.88 1.72
CA THR A 143 -31.90 6.38 0.35
C THR A 143 -30.66 7.26 0.27
N TRP A 144 -30.11 7.41 -0.94
CA TRP A 144 -28.96 8.28 -1.18
C TRP A 144 -29.27 9.74 -0.79
N GLU A 145 -30.47 10.21 -1.11
CA GLU A 145 -30.94 11.55 -0.75
C GLU A 145 -30.98 11.74 0.77
N GLU A 146 -31.53 10.79 1.53
CA GLU A 146 -31.55 10.85 3.00
C GLU A 146 -30.13 10.88 3.59
N LEU A 147 -29.19 10.17 2.95
CA LEU A 147 -27.79 10.16 3.34
C LEU A 147 -27.12 11.51 3.09
N MET A 148 -27.34 12.13 1.93
CA MET A 148 -26.79 13.46 1.60
C MET A 148 -27.39 14.56 2.49
N GLU A 149 -28.69 14.48 2.81
CA GLU A 149 -29.32 15.38 3.79
C GLU A 149 -28.64 15.28 5.16
N ALA A 150 -28.43 14.06 5.65
CA ALA A 150 -27.77 13.83 6.93
C ALA A 150 -26.34 14.37 6.92
N SER A 151 -25.58 14.14 5.85
CA SER A 151 -24.23 14.68 5.67
C SER A 151 -24.17 16.20 5.68
N ALA A 152 -25.11 16.86 5.02
CA ALA A 152 -25.22 18.33 5.04
C ALA A 152 -25.45 18.87 6.47
N ILE A 153 -26.29 18.18 7.25
CA ILE A 153 -26.56 18.53 8.66
C ILE A 153 -25.33 18.33 9.53
N ILE A 154 -24.64 17.19 9.41
CA ILE A 154 -23.42 16.91 10.17
C ILE A 154 -22.32 17.90 9.81
N THR A 155 -22.16 18.24 8.53
CA THR A 155 -21.21 19.25 8.07
C THR A 155 -21.48 20.62 8.71
N ARG A 156 -22.74 21.03 8.80
CA ARG A 156 -23.13 22.26 9.49
C ARG A 156 -22.81 22.23 10.99
N ARG A 157 -23.02 21.09 11.65
CA ARG A 157 -22.68 20.93 13.08
C ARG A 157 -21.18 21.01 13.31
N ALA A 158 -20.38 20.39 12.44
CA ALA A 158 -18.93 20.34 12.58
C ALA A 158 -18.24 21.67 12.21
N THR A 159 -18.73 22.38 11.19
CA THR A 159 -18.03 23.55 10.62
C THR A 159 -18.73 24.89 10.86
N GLY A 160 -19.97 24.87 11.34
CA GLY A 160 -20.84 26.05 11.43
C GLY A 160 -21.40 26.53 10.08
N LYS A 161 -20.90 26.02 8.95
CA LYS A 161 -21.31 26.45 7.60
C LYS A 161 -22.48 25.63 7.08
N ARG A 162 -23.50 26.30 6.56
CA ARG A 162 -24.63 25.62 5.92
C ARG A 162 -24.24 25.17 4.51
N VAL A 163 -24.49 23.90 4.21
CA VAL A 163 -24.26 23.29 2.90
C VAL A 163 -25.57 22.62 2.46
N LYS A 164 -25.91 22.68 1.17
CA LYS A 164 -27.06 21.95 0.63
C LYS A 164 -26.67 20.50 0.31
N ALA A 165 -27.64 19.58 0.27
CA ALA A 165 -27.36 18.17 0.01
C ALA A 165 -26.72 17.96 -1.37
N GLU A 166 -27.19 18.68 -2.39
CA GLU A 166 -26.70 18.60 -3.77
C GLU A 166 -25.27 19.15 -3.89
N ASP A 167 -24.98 20.23 -3.15
CA ASP A 167 -23.63 20.80 -3.08
C ASP A 167 -22.67 19.85 -2.35
N TYR A 168 -23.13 19.18 -1.29
CA TYR A 168 -22.36 18.16 -0.59
C TYR A 168 -22.04 16.98 -1.51
N GLU A 169 -23.05 16.48 -2.23
CA GLU A 169 -22.87 15.40 -3.20
C GLU A 169 -21.83 15.75 -4.27
N ARG A 170 -21.95 16.94 -4.89
CA ARG A 170 -21.00 17.41 -5.89
C ARG A 170 -19.57 17.44 -5.33
N ASN A 171 -19.40 17.84 -4.07
CA ASN A 171 -18.10 17.88 -3.43
C ASN A 171 -17.51 16.47 -3.25
N ILE A 172 -18.27 15.51 -2.71
CA ILE A 172 -17.74 14.14 -2.49
C ILE A 172 -17.50 13.36 -3.79
N ARG A 173 -18.16 13.74 -4.89
CA ARG A 173 -17.89 13.16 -6.22
C ARG A 173 -16.55 13.61 -6.78
N ASN A 174 -16.15 14.85 -6.49
CA ASN A 174 -14.90 15.43 -6.96
C ASN A 174 -13.73 15.16 -6.03
N ALA A 175 -13.97 15.17 -4.72
CA ALA A 175 -12.94 15.00 -3.70
C ALA A 175 -12.39 13.57 -3.64
N THR A 176 -11.11 13.44 -3.35
CA THR A 176 -10.45 12.17 -3.06
C THR A 176 -10.44 11.87 -1.55
N PHE A 177 -10.22 10.61 -1.20
CA PHE A 177 -10.11 10.16 0.18
C PHE A 177 -8.94 10.85 0.88
N GLY A 178 -7.83 11.02 0.19
CA GLY A 178 -6.68 11.80 0.66
C GLY A 178 -7.09 13.22 1.05
N GLU A 179 -7.68 13.97 0.11
CA GLU A 179 -8.14 15.36 0.36
C GLU A 179 -9.10 15.43 1.55
N ALA A 180 -10.02 14.47 1.67
CA ALA A 180 -10.96 14.41 2.76
C ALA A 180 -10.29 14.20 4.12
N ILE A 181 -9.34 13.27 4.23
CA ILE A 181 -8.55 13.04 5.46
C ILE A 181 -7.84 14.32 5.90
N TRP A 182 -7.20 15.02 4.96
CA TRP A 182 -6.48 16.27 5.26
C TRP A 182 -7.45 17.37 5.70
N ALA A 183 -8.57 17.53 5.00
CA ALA A 183 -9.58 18.53 5.32
C ALA A 183 -10.23 18.29 6.70
N THR A 184 -10.40 17.03 7.13
CA THR A 184 -10.93 16.69 8.45
C THR A 184 -9.86 16.73 9.55
N GLY A 185 -8.59 16.90 9.21
CA GLY A 185 -7.48 16.93 10.16
C GLY A 185 -7.14 15.56 10.73
N GLY A 186 -7.23 14.52 9.91
CA GLY A 186 -6.83 13.15 10.25
C GLY A 186 -7.88 12.09 9.94
N LEU A 187 -7.41 10.84 9.83
CA LEU A 187 -8.21 9.67 9.48
C LEU A 187 -9.31 9.39 10.52
N GLU A 188 -8.98 9.53 11.81
CA GLU A 188 -9.92 9.31 12.91
C GLU A 188 -11.12 10.26 12.83
N LYS A 189 -10.86 11.56 12.61
CA LYS A 189 -11.92 12.58 12.49
C LYS A 189 -12.77 12.36 11.26
N PHE A 190 -12.19 11.91 10.15
CA PHE A 190 -12.94 11.51 8.96
C PHE A 190 -13.94 10.39 9.28
N PHE A 191 -13.48 9.31 9.93
CA PHE A 191 -14.34 8.18 10.29
C PHE A 191 -15.41 8.54 11.33
N VAL A 192 -15.07 9.34 12.35
CA VAL A 192 -16.06 9.86 13.31
C VAL A 192 -17.15 10.66 12.58
N GLY A 193 -16.78 11.44 11.56
CA GLY A 193 -17.73 12.14 10.70
C GLY A 193 -18.68 11.18 9.97
N LEU A 194 -18.17 10.12 9.36
CA LEU A 194 -18.99 9.11 8.67
C LEU A 194 -19.94 8.38 9.65
N ILE A 195 -19.46 8.02 10.83
CA ILE A 195 -20.29 7.39 11.88
C ILE A 195 -21.43 8.31 12.28
N ALA A 196 -21.15 9.59 12.53
CA ALA A 196 -22.16 10.57 12.91
C ALA A 196 -23.23 10.78 11.81
N VAL A 197 -22.85 10.69 10.54
CA VAL A 197 -23.79 10.70 9.41
C VAL A 197 -24.69 9.46 9.45
N GLY A 198 -24.12 8.27 9.62
CA GLY A 198 -24.85 7.01 9.72
C GLY A 198 -25.85 6.99 10.88
N GLU A 199 -25.43 7.44 12.06
CA GLU A 199 -26.30 7.55 13.24
C GLU A 199 -27.48 8.50 12.99
N LEU A 200 -27.21 9.69 12.42
CA LEU A 200 -28.23 10.69 12.16
C LEU A 200 -29.27 10.20 11.14
N VAL A 201 -28.83 9.56 10.06
CA VAL A 201 -29.75 9.12 9.01
C VAL A 201 -30.67 7.98 9.51
N ILE A 202 -30.13 7.03 10.28
CA ILE A 202 -30.93 5.98 10.93
C ILE A 202 -31.93 6.59 11.91
N ALA A 203 -31.49 7.51 12.77
CA ALA A 203 -32.35 8.14 13.77
C ALA A 203 -33.53 8.89 13.13
N ARG A 204 -33.25 9.66 12.06
CA ARG A 204 -34.29 10.36 11.28
C ARG A 204 -35.28 9.37 10.67
N LYS A 205 -34.79 8.28 10.10
CA LYS A 205 -35.63 7.27 9.45
C LYS A 205 -36.57 6.59 10.44
N ILE A 206 -36.06 6.14 11.59
CA ILE A 206 -36.89 5.53 12.66
C ILE A 206 -37.90 6.56 13.19
N GLY A 207 -37.48 7.81 13.37
CA GLY A 207 -38.36 8.89 13.80
C GLY A 207 -39.51 9.17 12.83
N LYS A 208 -39.27 9.07 11.52
CA LYS A 208 -40.32 9.17 10.49
C LYS A 208 -41.27 7.97 10.51
N ALA A 209 -40.76 6.76 10.70
CA ALA A 209 -41.57 5.53 10.69
C ALA A 209 -42.49 5.38 11.92
N ARG A 210 -42.25 6.13 13.00
CA ARG A 210 -43.08 6.17 14.21
C ARG A 210 -44.17 7.26 14.18
N LYS A 211 -44.18 8.12 13.17
CA LYS A 211 -45.22 9.12 12.93
C LYS A 211 -46.24 8.60 11.93
#